data_AF-A0A0R2P9X0-F1
#
_entry.id   AF-A0A0R2P9X0-F1
#
_cell.length_a   1.000
_cell.length_b   1.000
_cell.length_c   1.000
_cell.angle_alpha   90.00
_cell.angle_beta   90.00
_cell.angle_gamma   90.00
#
_symmetry.space_group_name_H-M   'P 1'
#
loop_
_entity.id
_entity.type
_entity.pdbx_description
1 polymer ?
#
loop_
_entity_poly.entity_id
_entity_poly.type
_entity_poly.pdbx_seq_one_letter_code
_entity_poly.pdbx_strand_id
1 'polypeptide(L)'
;MNAVIPSSYKTETLTGAEITKETQDQIGSALNFFGILLSTFSYIALGVGSFVIYNVFSISAAQRQRENALLRAIGASKKQVTRALLIESVIVGLFGSLVGLVAGIGLSKALSALLKAVGIDLPSGGLVVPNSAIANTVVVGLIVTVSSAWLPARRAGRVPPLAAMRETAIEVVALTRRRTFLGFVLIGLGAAVIAAVTNGASNTWLGLGILFVFSGTITLGPVIARPVALFLGKPAQQFRGVTGTMARQNSARNPKRTARTASPVLIGVALVTAVAALAASIRTQIDDVFTEQFKGDYAINSNARGFGGLSPSLADDINALPGVARATGIGFLTVKIDDKGQNLTTINPATVEGVLDIGLTSGTYADLTPDTIFVSQKYVENNSAKLGDTISVTLADAQVRNLTIAGIYEFDDLAGKYTVSRDLVKDSTVITFDFGVYIAIEPGVSDASARTTLQAAVDK
;
A
#
# COMPACT_ATOMS: atom_id res chain seq x y z
N MET A 1 -35.04 6.56 23.38
CA MET A 1 -35.77 5.66 22.44
C MET A 1 -35.60 4.18 22.77
N ASN A 2 -34.58 3.76 23.55
CA ASN A 2 -34.41 2.38 24.06
C ASN A 2 -35.54 1.81 24.96
N ALA A 3 -36.62 2.56 25.24
CA ALA A 3 -37.69 2.11 26.13
C ALA A 3 -38.89 1.45 25.41
N VAL A 4 -38.87 1.39 24.06
CA VAL A 4 -40.03 0.95 23.25
C VAL A 4 -39.80 -0.44 22.61
N ILE A 5 -38.61 -1.01 22.72
CA ILE A 5 -38.30 -2.32 22.12
C ILE A 5 -38.36 -3.41 23.21
N PRO A 6 -39.04 -4.55 22.96
CA PRO A 6 -39.06 -5.67 23.90
C PRO A 6 -37.63 -6.08 24.28
N SER A 7 -37.37 -6.25 25.59
CA SER A 7 -36.06 -6.63 26.15
C SER A 7 -35.53 -7.99 25.68
N SER A 8 -36.30 -8.72 24.88
CA SER A 8 -35.92 -9.96 24.21
C SER A 8 -35.00 -9.74 22.99
N TYR A 9 -34.95 -8.53 22.42
CA TYR A 9 -34.05 -8.19 21.31
C TYR A 9 -32.93 -7.27 21.83
N LYS A 10 -31.67 -7.69 21.73
CA LYS A 10 -30.50 -6.83 22.01
C LYS A 10 -30.26 -5.85 20.86
N THR A 11 -31.30 -5.11 20.46
CA THR A 11 -31.21 -4.07 19.44
C THR A 11 -30.88 -2.75 20.13
N GLU A 12 -29.79 -2.12 19.72
CA GLU A 12 -29.39 -0.80 20.19
C GLU A 12 -30.00 0.25 19.26
N THR A 13 -30.73 1.24 19.80
CA THR A 13 -31.15 2.38 18.98
C THR A 13 -29.96 3.32 18.82
N LEU A 14 -29.23 3.18 17.73
CA LEU A 14 -28.20 4.13 17.33
C LEU A 14 -28.86 5.36 16.71
N THR A 15 -28.42 6.54 17.12
CA THR A 15 -28.79 7.80 16.44
C THR A 15 -28.21 7.82 15.03
N GLY A 16 -28.80 8.61 14.11
CA GLY A 16 -28.26 8.74 12.75
C GLY A 16 -26.79 9.19 12.72
N ALA A 17 -26.34 9.94 13.74
CA ALA A 17 -24.95 10.33 13.90
C ALA A 17 -24.04 9.15 14.30
N GLU A 18 -24.51 8.23 15.14
CA GLU A 18 -23.77 7.04 15.57
C GLU A 18 -23.64 6.02 14.44
N ILE A 19 -24.71 5.74 13.69
CA ILE A 19 -24.65 4.88 12.50
C ILE A 19 -23.70 5.46 11.45
N THR A 20 -23.76 6.77 11.23
CA THR A 20 -22.85 7.45 10.29
C THR A 20 -21.39 7.28 10.73
N LYS A 21 -21.10 7.44 12.03
CA LYS A 21 -19.75 7.29 12.56
C LYS A 21 -19.25 5.85 12.47
N GLU A 22 -20.07 4.88 12.84
CA GLU A 22 -19.70 3.46 12.74
C GLU A 22 -19.45 3.05 11.28
N THR A 23 -20.30 3.50 10.35
CA THR A 23 -20.11 3.27 8.91
C THR A 23 -18.83 3.96 8.41
N GLN A 24 -18.54 5.17 8.88
CA GLN A 24 -17.28 5.87 8.57
C GLN A 24 -16.05 5.12 9.10
N ASP A 25 -16.11 4.54 10.30
CA ASP A 25 -15.01 3.78 10.88
C ASP A 25 -14.77 2.46 10.13
N GLN A 26 -15.84 1.80 9.66
CA GLN A 26 -15.76 0.60 8.82
C GLN A 26 -15.19 0.91 7.43
N ILE A 27 -15.69 1.95 6.75
CA ILE A 27 -15.13 2.41 5.46
C ILE A 27 -13.68 2.87 5.65
N GLY A 28 -13.39 3.59 6.73
CA GLY A 28 -12.06 4.04 7.08
C GLY A 28 -11.08 2.87 7.25
N SER A 29 -11.53 1.77 7.87
CA SER A 29 -10.73 0.54 7.99
C SER A 29 -10.47 -0.13 6.64
N ALA A 30 -11.46 -0.21 5.76
CA ALA A 30 -11.28 -0.74 4.41
C ALA A 30 -10.33 0.11 3.55
N LEU A 31 -10.43 1.43 3.65
CA LEU A 31 -9.55 2.38 2.95
C LEU A 31 -8.17 2.52 3.58
N ASN A 32 -7.96 2.01 4.80
CA ASN A 32 -6.69 2.14 5.51
C ASN A 32 -5.52 1.51 4.73
N PHE A 33 -5.77 0.44 3.96
CA PHE A 33 -4.76 -0.13 3.08
C PHE A 33 -4.24 0.88 2.04
N PHE A 34 -5.13 1.63 1.38
CA PHE A 34 -4.74 2.71 0.47
C PHE A 34 -4.01 3.83 1.23
N GLY A 35 -4.45 4.16 2.44
CA GLY A 35 -3.79 5.12 3.30
C GLY A 35 -2.35 4.74 3.62
N ILE A 36 -2.11 3.48 3.99
CA ILE A 36 -0.78 2.91 4.25
C ILE A 36 0.08 2.96 2.99
N LEU A 37 -0.47 2.54 1.85
CA LEU A 37 0.23 2.53 0.57
C LEU A 37 0.66 3.95 0.17
N LEU A 38 -0.28 4.89 0.13
CA LEU A 38 -0.02 6.29 -0.24
C LEU A 38 0.90 6.99 0.77
N SER A 39 0.76 6.71 2.06
CA SER A 39 1.65 7.26 3.10
C SER A 39 3.07 6.73 2.94
N THR A 40 3.25 5.43 2.67
CA THR A 40 4.55 4.84 2.38
C THR A 40 5.21 5.50 1.16
N PHE A 41 4.46 5.68 0.06
CA PHE A 41 4.95 6.42 -1.11
C PHE A 41 5.29 7.87 -0.78
N SER A 42 4.49 8.52 0.05
CA SER A 42 4.75 9.90 0.48
C SER A 42 6.07 10.00 1.23
N TYR A 43 6.37 9.08 2.14
CA TYR A 43 7.68 9.04 2.82
C TYR A 43 8.83 8.83 1.85
N ILE A 44 8.70 7.89 0.90
CA ILE A 44 9.71 7.68 -0.14
C ILE A 44 9.93 8.96 -0.95
N ALA A 45 8.85 9.60 -1.41
CA ALA A 45 8.90 10.83 -2.19
C ALA A 45 9.56 11.97 -1.41
N LEU A 46 9.27 12.12 -0.11
CA LEU A 46 9.93 13.11 0.74
C LEU A 46 11.42 12.84 0.90
N GLY A 47 11.84 11.58 1.08
CA GLY A 47 13.26 11.22 1.18
C GLY A 47 14.03 11.48 -0.11
N VAL A 48 13.44 11.07 -1.23
CA VAL A 48 13.98 11.32 -2.58
C VAL A 48 14.06 12.82 -2.86
N GLY A 49 12.97 13.55 -2.61
CA GLY A 49 12.91 15.00 -2.78
C GLY A 49 13.95 15.72 -1.92
N SER A 50 14.11 15.33 -0.65
CA SER A 50 15.14 15.86 0.24
C SER A 50 16.54 15.72 -0.36
N PHE A 51 16.84 14.57 -0.96
CA PHE A 51 18.13 14.32 -1.57
C PHE A 51 18.36 15.16 -2.84
N VAL A 52 17.34 15.28 -3.70
CA VAL A 52 17.41 16.13 -4.89
C VAL A 52 17.64 17.59 -4.47
N ILE A 53 16.88 18.08 -3.50
CA ILE A 53 17.02 19.43 -2.93
C ILE A 53 18.44 19.62 -2.36
N TYR A 54 18.94 18.67 -1.57
CA TYR A 54 20.30 18.70 -1.03
C TYR A 54 21.36 18.86 -2.13
N ASN A 55 21.22 18.10 -3.23
CA ASN A 55 22.16 18.17 -4.34
C ASN A 55 22.09 19.51 -5.06
N VAL A 56 20.87 20.00 -5.35
CA VAL A 56 20.68 21.29 -6.02
C VAL A 56 21.31 22.41 -5.19
N PHE A 57 21.02 22.49 -3.89
CA PHE A 57 21.65 23.48 -3.01
C PHE A 57 23.16 23.29 -2.85
N SER A 58 23.65 22.04 -2.86
CA SER A 58 25.10 21.77 -2.83
C SER A 58 25.80 22.28 -4.08
N ILE A 59 25.20 22.10 -5.25
CA ILE A 59 25.75 22.55 -6.53
C ILE A 59 25.67 24.08 -6.62
N SER A 60 24.49 24.67 -6.33
CA SER A 60 24.29 26.12 -6.34
C SER A 60 25.26 26.84 -5.39
N ALA A 61 25.44 26.31 -4.17
CA ALA A 61 26.40 26.84 -3.21
C ALA A 61 27.86 26.76 -3.69
N ALA A 62 28.23 25.69 -4.40
CA ALA A 62 29.57 25.52 -4.95
C ALA A 62 29.82 26.45 -6.15
N GLN A 63 28.82 26.65 -7.02
CA GLN A 63 28.91 27.57 -8.16
C GLN A 63 29.04 29.02 -7.70
N ARG A 64 28.29 29.42 -6.66
CA ARG A 64 28.33 30.76 -6.05
C ARG A 64 29.42 30.93 -4.99
N GLN A 65 30.38 29.99 -4.91
CA GLN A 65 31.40 30.00 -3.87
C GLN A 65 32.33 31.22 -3.97
N ARG A 66 32.68 31.66 -5.18
CA ARG A 66 33.49 32.88 -5.41
C ARG A 66 32.73 34.15 -4.98
N GLU A 67 31.45 34.27 -5.34
CA GLU A 67 30.59 35.39 -4.92
C GLU A 67 30.47 35.47 -3.39
N ASN A 68 30.17 34.34 -2.75
CA ASN A 68 30.08 34.23 -1.30
C ASN A 68 31.42 34.55 -0.62
N ALA A 69 32.54 34.20 -1.24
CA ALA A 69 33.88 34.53 -0.75
C ALA A 69 34.19 36.03 -0.87
N LEU A 70 33.79 36.69 -1.97
CA LEU A 70 33.93 38.14 -2.15
C LEU A 70 33.09 38.91 -1.13
N LEU A 71 31.82 38.52 -0.93
CA LEU A 71 30.96 39.10 0.10
C LEU A 71 31.59 38.99 1.49
N ARG A 72 32.20 37.84 1.79
CA ARG A 72 32.92 37.62 3.05
C ARG A 72 34.23 38.39 3.16
N ALA A 73 34.91 38.67 2.05
CA ALA A 73 36.13 39.49 2.02
C ALA A 73 35.82 40.96 2.30
N ILE A 74 34.63 41.44 1.91
CA ILE A 74 34.16 42.82 2.13
C ILE A 74 33.48 42.98 3.51
N GLY A 75 33.34 41.90 4.29
CA GLY A 75 32.91 41.95 5.69
C GLY A 75 31.67 41.12 6.06
N ALA A 76 31.07 40.39 5.11
CA ALA A 76 29.93 39.53 5.43
C ALA A 76 30.33 38.40 6.38
N SER A 77 29.51 38.16 7.41
CA SER A 77 29.70 37.07 8.36
C SER A 77 29.28 35.71 7.77
N LYS A 78 29.87 34.63 8.29
CA LYS A 78 29.45 33.24 8.00
C LYS A 78 27.94 32.99 8.20
N LYS A 79 27.34 33.69 9.16
CA LYS A 79 25.91 33.59 9.49
C LYS A 79 25.05 34.29 8.44
N GLN A 80 25.48 35.44 7.89
CA GLN A 80 24.76 36.14 6.83
C GLN A 80 24.70 35.31 5.56
N VAL A 81 25.83 34.72 5.12
CA VAL A 81 25.85 33.82 3.94
C VAL A 81 24.96 32.60 4.15
N THR A 82 25.03 31.97 5.34
CA THR A 82 24.17 30.82 5.66
C THR A 82 22.69 31.20 5.69
N ARG A 83 22.34 32.35 6.30
CA ARG A 83 20.96 32.84 6.35
C ARG A 83 20.42 33.19 4.98
N ALA A 84 21.22 33.80 4.10
CA ALA A 84 20.80 34.12 2.74
C ALA A 84 20.37 32.87 1.98
N LEU A 85 21.18 31.81 2.02
CA LEU A 85 20.86 30.51 1.40
C LEU A 85 19.64 29.83 2.05
N LEU A 86 19.46 29.96 3.37
CA LEU A 86 18.27 29.43 4.04
C LEU A 86 16.99 30.20 3.68
N ILE A 87 17.06 31.52 3.53
CA ILE A 87 15.94 32.33 3.07
C ILE A 87 15.55 31.93 1.63
N GLU A 88 16.55 31.72 0.77
CA GLU A 88 16.33 31.18 -0.59
C GLU A 88 15.61 29.83 -0.53
N SER A 89 16.02 28.94 0.38
CA SER A 89 15.34 27.64 0.56
C SER A 89 13.91 27.75 1.11
N VAL A 90 13.60 28.77 1.92
CA VAL A 90 12.23 29.02 2.40
C VAL A 90 11.34 29.44 1.25
N ILE A 91 11.81 30.36 0.39
CA ILE A 91 11.06 30.82 -0.78
C ILE A 91 10.81 29.64 -1.73
N VAL A 92 11.86 28.87 -2.06
CA VAL A 92 11.75 27.67 -2.90
C VAL A 92 10.80 26.65 -2.27
N GLY A 93 10.87 26.44 -0.96
CA GLY A 93 10.01 25.51 -0.24
C GLY A 93 8.54 25.93 -0.25
N LEU A 94 8.24 27.21 -0.08
CA LEU A 94 6.88 27.75 -0.16
C LEU A 94 6.30 27.60 -1.57
N PHE A 95 7.03 28.04 -2.60
CA PHE A 95 6.60 27.89 -3.99
C PHE A 95 6.45 26.41 -4.38
N GLY A 96 7.43 25.58 -4.03
CA GLY A 96 7.39 24.14 -4.28
C GLY A 96 6.20 23.46 -3.60
N SER A 97 5.89 23.83 -2.36
CA SER A 97 4.74 23.28 -1.63
C SER A 97 3.41 23.72 -2.25
N LEU A 98 3.31 24.97 -2.69
CA LEU A 98 2.11 25.49 -3.35
C LEU A 98 1.86 24.79 -4.70
N VAL A 99 2.91 24.68 -5.52
CA VAL A 99 2.85 23.97 -6.80
C VAL A 99 2.53 22.48 -6.57
N GLY A 100 3.18 21.86 -5.58
CA GLY A 100 2.93 20.47 -5.20
C GLY A 100 1.49 20.23 -4.74
N LEU A 101 0.92 21.15 -3.95
CA LEU A 101 -0.47 21.09 -3.51
C LEU A 101 -1.44 21.17 -4.69
N VAL A 102 -1.26 22.13 -5.59
CA VAL A 102 -2.11 22.29 -6.79
C VAL A 102 -1.99 21.07 -7.71
N ALA A 103 -0.78 20.58 -7.95
CA ALA A 103 -0.54 19.39 -8.74
C ALA A 103 -1.16 18.14 -8.08
N GLY A 104 -1.05 18.00 -6.75
CA GLY A 104 -1.65 16.89 -6.00
C GLY A 104 -3.17 16.89 -6.04
N ILE A 105 -3.80 18.05 -5.94
CA ILE A 105 -5.25 18.22 -6.14
C ILE A 105 -5.65 17.82 -7.56
N GLY A 106 -4.90 18.29 -8.57
CA GLY A 106 -5.13 17.94 -9.97
C GLY A 106 -5.00 16.44 -10.24
N LEU A 107 -3.95 15.81 -9.71
CA LEU A 107 -3.70 14.38 -9.83
C LEU A 107 -4.78 13.56 -9.12
N SER A 108 -5.26 14.01 -7.96
CA SER A 108 -6.36 13.36 -7.24
C SER A 108 -7.65 13.35 -8.07
N LYS A 109 -7.96 14.47 -8.74
CA LYS A 109 -9.09 14.54 -9.68
C LYS A 109 -8.90 13.64 -10.89
N ALA A 110 -7.72 13.65 -11.49
CA ALA A 110 -7.40 12.82 -12.65
C ALA A 110 -7.50 11.32 -12.31
N LEU A 111 -6.98 10.91 -11.15
CA LEU A 111 -7.08 9.54 -10.67
C LEU A 111 -8.53 9.15 -10.39
N SER A 112 -9.32 10.02 -9.75
CA SER A 112 -10.74 9.78 -9.53
C SER A 112 -11.51 9.61 -10.85
N ALA A 113 -11.20 10.43 -11.85
CA ALA A 113 -11.79 10.34 -13.19
C ALA A 113 -11.36 9.04 -13.91
N LEU A 114 -10.11 8.63 -13.75
CA LEU A 114 -9.60 7.36 -14.30
C LEU A 114 -10.30 6.16 -13.66
N LEU A 115 -10.41 6.14 -12.33
CA LEU A 115 -11.12 5.09 -11.59
C LEU A 115 -12.57 4.99 -12.06
N LYS A 116 -13.25 6.12 -12.21
CA LYS A 116 -14.60 6.16 -12.78
C LYS A 116 -14.67 5.61 -14.19
N ALA A 117 -13.69 5.91 -15.04
CA ALA A 117 -13.63 5.42 -16.42
C ALA A 117 -13.44 3.90 -16.51
N VAL A 118 -12.82 3.27 -15.50
CA VAL A 118 -12.67 1.81 -15.41
C VAL A 118 -13.79 1.14 -14.58
N GLY A 119 -14.88 1.84 -14.32
CA GLY A 119 -16.05 1.30 -13.61
C GLY A 119 -15.96 1.30 -12.09
N ILE A 120 -14.90 1.88 -11.51
CA ILE A 120 -14.75 2.06 -10.06
C ILE A 120 -15.37 3.42 -9.68
N ASP A 121 -16.66 3.40 -9.34
CA ASP A 121 -17.40 4.62 -9.02
C ASP A 121 -17.28 4.96 -7.52
N LEU A 122 -16.41 5.93 -7.20
CA LEU A 122 -16.23 6.43 -5.84
C LEU A 122 -17.48 7.19 -5.36
N PRO A 123 -17.80 7.19 -4.04
CA PRO A 123 -18.93 7.94 -3.49
C PRO A 123 -18.95 9.40 -3.97
N SER A 124 -20.13 9.90 -4.33
CA SER A 124 -20.38 11.18 -5.02
C SER A 124 -20.10 12.44 -4.18
N GLY A 125 -19.48 12.31 -3.01
CA GLY A 125 -18.93 13.44 -2.28
C GLY A 125 -17.76 14.00 -3.08
N GLY A 126 -17.92 15.18 -3.69
CA GLY A 126 -16.86 15.83 -4.46
C GLY A 126 -15.54 15.96 -3.68
N LEU A 127 -14.45 16.29 -4.37
CA LEU A 127 -13.12 16.37 -3.76
C LEU A 127 -13.12 17.25 -2.50
N VAL A 128 -12.97 16.62 -1.33
CA VAL A 128 -12.82 17.32 -0.05
C VAL A 128 -11.33 17.51 0.23
N VAL A 129 -10.88 18.76 0.27
CA VAL A 129 -9.52 19.11 0.68
C VAL A 129 -9.60 19.72 2.07
N PRO A 130 -9.33 18.95 3.14
CA PRO A 130 -9.41 19.49 4.49
C PRO A 130 -8.32 20.54 4.71
N ASN A 131 -8.61 21.57 5.50
CA ASN A 131 -7.65 22.64 5.82
C ASN A 131 -6.36 22.09 6.46
N SER A 132 -6.46 20.97 7.18
CA SER A 132 -5.32 20.25 7.73
C SER A 132 -4.39 19.68 6.65
N ALA A 133 -4.92 19.19 5.53
CA ALA A 133 -4.10 18.69 4.42
C ALA A 133 -3.31 19.84 3.76
N ILE A 134 -3.92 21.01 3.60
CA ILE A 134 -3.25 22.21 3.07
C ILE A 134 -2.13 22.64 4.02
N ALA A 135 -2.44 22.79 5.32
CA ALA A 135 -1.46 23.19 6.32
C ALA A 135 -0.30 22.18 6.41
N ASN A 136 -0.60 20.89 6.48
CA ASN A 136 0.40 19.83 6.55
C ASN A 136 1.30 19.81 5.31
N THR A 137 0.74 20.00 4.11
CA THR A 137 1.52 20.04 2.86
C THR A 137 2.54 21.17 2.88
N VAL A 138 2.11 22.38 3.25
CA VAL A 138 2.99 23.55 3.32
C VAL A 138 4.04 23.40 4.42
N VAL A 139 3.66 22.95 5.61
CA VAL A 139 4.56 22.79 6.76
C VAL A 139 5.60 21.71 6.49
N VAL A 140 5.18 20.52 6.05
CA VAL A 140 6.08 19.40 5.77
C VAL A 140 7.01 19.74 4.61
N GLY A 141 6.49 20.30 3.52
CA GLY A 141 7.30 20.71 2.36
C GLY A 141 8.36 21.75 2.73
N LEU A 142 8.01 22.73 3.57
CA LEU A 142 8.95 23.73 4.07
C LEU A 142 10.03 23.11 4.97
N ILE A 143 9.63 22.28 5.94
CA ILE A 143 10.57 21.60 6.86
C ILE A 143 11.56 20.75 6.06
N VAL A 144 11.07 19.97 5.09
CA VAL A 144 11.89 19.09 4.27
C VAL A 144 12.85 19.90 3.39
N THR A 145 12.40 21.00 2.78
CA THR A 145 13.26 21.84 1.94
C THR A 145 14.36 22.51 2.75
N VAL A 146 14.00 23.14 3.87
CA VAL A 146 14.94 23.87 4.73
C VAL A 146 15.93 22.92 5.40
N SER A 147 15.47 21.77 5.90
CA SER A 147 16.36 20.76 6.51
C SER A 147 17.36 20.20 5.51
N SER A 148 16.94 19.98 4.25
CA SER A 148 17.80 19.54 3.15
C SER A 148 18.84 20.58 2.75
N ALA A 149 18.47 21.87 2.73
CA ALA A 149 19.35 22.98 2.39
C ALA A 149 20.32 23.37 3.52
N TRP A 150 20.05 22.97 4.77
CA TRP A 150 20.82 23.40 5.94
C TRP A 150 22.30 23.01 5.91
N LEU A 151 22.59 21.75 5.57
CA LEU A 151 23.96 21.24 5.50
C LEU A 151 24.79 21.94 4.40
N PRO A 152 24.29 22.06 3.15
CA PRO A 152 24.93 22.85 2.10
C PRO A 152 25.14 24.33 2.50
N ALA A 153 24.11 24.99 3.03
CA ALA A 153 24.17 26.40 3.43
C ALA A 153 25.24 26.62 4.51
N ARG A 154 25.30 25.75 5.52
CA ARG A 154 26.30 25.82 6.59
C ARG A 154 27.72 25.57 6.09
N ARG A 155 27.89 24.70 5.08
CA ARG A 155 29.20 24.48 4.45
C ARG A 155 29.64 25.71 3.66
N ALA A 156 28.76 26.29 2.85
CA ALA A 156 29.02 27.51 2.08
C ALA A 156 29.51 28.66 2.97
N GLY A 157 28.83 28.90 4.09
CA GLY A 157 29.20 29.94 5.05
C GLY A 157 30.55 29.72 5.74
N ARG A 158 31.11 28.50 5.73
CA ARG A 158 32.38 28.16 6.40
C ARG A 158 33.61 28.18 5.50
N VAL A 159 33.46 28.24 4.18
CA VAL A 159 34.59 28.21 3.24
C VAL A 159 35.44 29.50 3.34
N PRO A 160 36.72 29.47 3.74
CA PRO A 160 37.53 30.69 3.87
C PRO A 160 37.66 31.45 2.53
N PRO A 161 37.63 32.80 2.52
CA PRO A 161 37.69 33.59 1.28
C PRO A 161 38.96 33.29 0.45
N LEU A 162 40.11 33.22 1.11
CA LEU A 162 41.40 32.90 0.47
C LEU A 162 41.42 31.50 -0.15
N ALA A 163 40.75 30.52 0.47
CA ALA A 163 40.67 29.16 -0.04
C ALA A 163 39.74 29.05 -1.25
N ALA A 164 38.68 29.86 -1.31
CA ALA A 164 37.75 29.90 -2.45
C ALA A 164 38.35 30.62 -3.67
N MET A 165 39.31 31.54 -3.47
CA MET A 165 40.00 32.25 -4.55
C MET A 165 41.21 31.48 -5.11
N ARG A 166 41.79 30.54 -4.33
CA ARG A 166 42.85 29.66 -4.81
C ARG A 166 42.25 28.53 -5.66
N GLU A 167 42.52 28.52 -6.96
CA GLU A 167 42.01 27.54 -7.94
C GLU A 167 42.49 26.09 -7.70
N THR A 168 43.42 25.88 -6.76
CA THR A 168 44.18 24.63 -6.58
C THR A 168 43.83 23.84 -5.32
N ALA A 169 42.69 24.10 -4.66
CA ALA A 169 42.29 23.29 -3.51
C ALA A 169 41.85 21.88 -3.97
N ILE A 170 42.84 21.00 -4.15
CA ILE A 170 42.63 19.56 -4.29
C ILE A 170 41.88 19.12 -3.05
N GLU A 171 40.59 18.82 -3.20
CA GLU A 171 39.75 18.29 -2.14
C GLU A 171 40.26 16.88 -1.82
N VAL A 172 41.23 16.75 -0.91
CA VAL A 172 41.69 15.45 -0.40
C VAL A 172 40.62 14.95 0.56
N VAL A 173 39.61 14.33 -0.03
CA VAL A 173 38.44 13.94 0.72
C VAL A 173 38.68 12.58 1.39
N ALA A 174 39.11 12.60 2.65
CA ALA A 174 39.16 11.40 3.48
C ALA A 174 37.74 10.82 3.68
N LEU A 175 37.59 9.51 3.45
CA LEU A 175 36.41 8.74 3.85
C LEU A 175 36.40 8.68 5.39
N THR A 176 35.49 9.41 6.02
CA THR A 176 35.42 9.45 7.49
C THR A 176 34.79 8.15 8.01
N ARG A 177 35.48 7.43 8.91
CA ARG A 177 34.98 6.21 9.58
C ARG A 177 33.58 6.40 10.21
N ARG A 178 33.32 7.61 10.71
CA ARG A 178 32.03 8.05 11.24
C ARG A 178 30.89 8.00 10.21
N ARG A 179 31.15 8.31 8.94
CA ARG A 179 30.14 8.27 7.87
C ARG A 179 29.76 6.83 7.54
N THR A 180 30.74 5.94 7.47
CA THR A 180 30.54 4.51 7.25
C THR A 180 29.69 3.92 8.37
N PHE A 181 30.05 4.21 9.63
CA PHE A 181 29.27 3.78 10.80
C PHE A 181 27.83 4.31 10.75
N LEU A 182 27.64 5.62 10.51
CA LEU A 182 26.30 6.22 10.41
C LEU A 182 25.46 5.55 9.31
N GLY A 183 26.05 5.28 8.15
CA GLY A 183 25.35 4.65 7.04
C GLY A 183 24.91 3.22 7.37
N PHE A 184 25.77 2.41 8.00
CA PHE A 184 25.39 1.07 8.45
C PHE A 184 24.33 1.10 9.56
N VAL A 185 24.42 2.03 10.51
CA VAL A 185 23.40 2.21 11.55
C VAL A 185 22.04 2.56 10.92
N LEU A 186 22.01 3.46 9.94
CA LEU A 186 20.76 3.80 9.23
C LEU A 186 20.17 2.60 8.49
N ILE A 187 20.99 1.82 7.78
CA ILE A 187 20.50 0.58 7.14
C ILE A 187 20.00 -0.42 8.17
N GLY A 188 20.72 -0.61 9.28
CA GLY A 188 20.32 -1.53 10.35
C GLY A 188 19.00 -1.12 11.01
N LEU A 189 18.79 0.17 11.28
CA LEU A 189 17.51 0.69 11.77
C LEU A 189 16.39 0.49 10.76
N GLY A 190 16.65 0.75 9.47
CA GLY A 190 15.67 0.52 8.42
C GLY A 190 15.26 -0.96 8.29
N ALA A 191 16.23 -1.86 8.31
CA ALA A 191 16.00 -3.30 8.29
C ALA A 191 15.25 -3.78 9.54
N ALA A 192 15.58 -3.27 10.72
CA ALA A 192 14.88 -3.58 11.96
C ALA A 192 13.41 -3.13 11.93
N VAL A 193 13.12 -1.94 11.38
CA VAL A 193 11.74 -1.46 11.21
C VAL A 193 10.97 -2.33 10.22
N ILE A 194 11.58 -2.66 9.07
CA ILE A 194 10.95 -3.55 8.08
C ILE A 194 10.68 -4.93 8.70
N ALA A 195 11.64 -5.50 9.40
CA ALA A 195 11.48 -6.77 10.10
C ALA A 195 10.40 -6.72 11.17
N ALA A 196 10.29 -5.62 11.94
CA ALA A 196 9.24 -5.45 12.92
C ALA A 196 7.85 -5.44 12.25
N VAL A 197 7.71 -4.73 11.13
CA VAL A 197 6.45 -4.68 10.36
C VAL A 197 6.10 -6.07 9.82
N THR A 198 7.04 -6.82 9.27
CA THR A 198 6.79 -8.20 8.80
C THR A 198 6.43 -9.17 9.92
N ASN A 199 6.79 -8.87 11.18
CA ASN A 199 6.45 -9.66 12.36
C ASN A 199 5.20 -9.13 13.11
N GLY A 200 4.36 -8.31 12.46
CA GLY A 200 3.08 -7.86 13.01
C GLY A 200 3.07 -6.47 13.66
N ALA A 201 4.14 -5.69 13.55
CA ALA A 201 4.09 -4.27 13.92
C ALA A 201 3.25 -3.48 12.89
N SER A 202 2.76 -2.30 13.29
CA SER A 202 1.92 -1.47 12.42
C SER A 202 2.61 -1.12 11.09
N ASN A 203 1.89 -1.37 9.99
CA ASN A 203 2.33 -1.07 8.62
C ASN A 203 2.64 0.42 8.39
N THR A 204 2.16 1.32 9.25
CA THR A 204 2.47 2.76 9.19
C THR A 204 3.97 3.05 9.29
N TRP A 205 4.74 2.19 9.97
CA TRP A 205 6.18 2.37 10.14
C TRP A 205 7.00 1.99 8.91
N LEU A 206 6.40 1.31 7.93
CA LEU A 206 7.11 0.79 6.75
C LEU A 206 7.82 1.90 5.97
N GLY A 207 7.15 3.03 5.75
CA GLY A 207 7.74 4.18 5.06
C GLY A 207 8.96 4.78 5.77
N LEU A 208 8.97 4.80 7.10
CA LEU A 208 10.13 5.22 7.89
C LEU A 208 11.30 4.23 7.76
N GLY A 209 11.01 2.93 7.75
CA GLY A 209 12.02 1.88 7.52
C GLY A 209 12.70 2.04 6.16
N ILE A 210 11.90 2.23 5.09
CA ILE A 210 12.39 2.46 3.74
C ILE A 210 13.24 3.74 3.67
N LEU A 211 12.78 4.83 4.29
CA LEU A 211 13.53 6.09 4.38
C LEU A 211 14.92 5.92 5.01
N PHE A 212 15.03 5.12 6.07
CA PHE A 212 16.30 4.81 6.71
C PHE A 212 17.22 4.00 5.80
N VAL A 213 16.68 3.01 5.07
CA VAL A 213 17.46 2.23 4.09
C VAL A 213 17.98 3.12 2.97
N PHE A 214 17.15 3.98 2.38
CA PHE A 214 17.57 4.93 1.35
C PHE A 214 18.64 5.89 1.86
N SER A 215 18.40 6.50 3.04
CA SER A 215 19.34 7.44 3.67
C SER A 215 20.68 6.77 3.99
N GLY A 216 20.65 5.54 4.48
CA GLY A 216 21.83 4.73 4.75
C GLY A 216 22.61 4.39 3.48
N THR A 217 21.92 3.97 2.43
CA THR A 217 22.51 3.64 1.12
C THR A 217 23.20 4.85 0.48
N ILE A 218 22.55 6.02 0.47
CA ILE A 218 23.13 7.27 -0.02
C ILE A 218 24.34 7.68 0.82
N THR A 219 24.25 7.51 2.14
CA THR A 219 25.35 7.81 3.05
C THR A 219 26.54 6.90 2.79
N LEU A 220 26.33 5.61 2.53
CA LEU A 220 27.36 4.64 2.17
C LEU A 220 27.86 4.75 0.73
N GLY A 221 27.18 5.50 -0.14
CA GLY A 221 27.53 5.66 -1.55
C GLY A 221 29.03 5.86 -1.83
N PRO A 222 29.76 6.79 -1.17
CA PRO A 222 31.20 6.94 -1.38
C PRO A 222 32.06 5.78 -0.88
N VAL A 223 31.61 5.05 0.14
CA VAL A 223 32.31 3.86 0.64
C VAL A 223 32.19 2.74 -0.39
N ILE A 224 31.00 2.58 -0.97
CA ILE A 224 30.68 1.56 -1.98
C ILE A 224 31.27 1.92 -3.36
N ALA A 225 31.40 3.20 -3.69
CA ALA A 225 31.83 3.67 -5.01
C ALA A 225 33.21 3.13 -5.43
N ARG A 226 34.17 3.04 -4.51
CA ARG A 226 35.52 2.54 -4.81
C ARG A 226 35.56 1.04 -5.13
N PRO A 227 35.08 0.12 -4.26
CA PRO A 227 35.07 -1.31 -4.57
C PRO A 227 34.20 -1.61 -5.80
N VAL A 228 33.05 -0.94 -5.94
CA VAL A 228 32.18 -1.12 -7.13
C VAL A 228 32.87 -0.66 -8.40
N ALA A 229 33.51 0.52 -8.43
CA ALA A 229 34.26 0.97 -9.60
C ALA A 229 35.42 0.02 -9.94
N LEU A 230 36.10 -0.52 -8.93
CA LEU A 230 37.19 -1.47 -9.13
C LEU A 230 36.69 -2.84 -9.61
N PHE A 231 35.49 -3.28 -9.22
CA PHE A 231 34.95 -4.57 -9.60
C PHE A 231 34.21 -4.50 -10.94
N LEU A 232 33.20 -3.64 -11.06
CA LEU A 232 32.40 -3.44 -12.27
C LEU A 232 33.17 -2.74 -13.39
N GLY A 233 34.31 -2.10 -13.11
CA GLY A 233 35.18 -1.53 -14.12
C GLY A 233 36.05 -2.56 -14.86
N LYS A 234 36.08 -3.83 -14.43
CA LYS A 234 36.92 -4.88 -15.06
C LYS A 234 36.55 -5.14 -16.54
N PRO A 235 35.26 -5.28 -16.92
CA PRO A 235 34.90 -5.45 -18.33
C PRO A 235 35.29 -4.21 -19.16
N ALA A 236 35.11 -3.00 -18.64
CA ALA A 236 35.50 -1.78 -19.34
C ALA A 236 37.01 -1.75 -19.62
N GLN A 237 37.85 -2.24 -18.71
CA GLN A 237 39.28 -2.42 -18.93
C GLN A 237 39.57 -3.46 -20.02
N GLN A 238 38.83 -4.58 -20.06
CA GLN A 238 39.00 -5.62 -21.09
C GLN A 238 38.61 -5.12 -22.49
N PHE A 239 37.49 -4.40 -22.63
CA PHE A 239 36.98 -3.96 -23.93
C PHE A 239 37.60 -2.66 -24.46
N ARG A 240 37.98 -1.71 -23.59
CA ARG A 240 38.48 -0.38 -23.98
C ARG A 240 39.95 -0.14 -23.61
N GLY A 241 40.67 -1.19 -23.20
CA GLY A 241 42.10 -1.16 -22.90
C GLY A 241 42.52 -0.05 -21.93
N VAL A 242 43.40 0.85 -22.40
CA VAL A 242 43.97 1.96 -21.61
C VAL A 242 42.88 2.94 -21.15
N THR A 243 41.97 3.34 -22.03
CA THR A 243 40.89 4.28 -21.70
C THR A 243 39.95 3.70 -20.65
N GLY A 244 39.66 2.39 -20.74
CA GLY A 244 38.87 1.68 -19.74
C GLY A 244 39.55 1.62 -18.37
N THR A 245 40.86 1.38 -18.36
CA THR A 245 41.68 1.40 -17.14
C THR A 245 41.70 2.79 -16.48
N MET A 246 41.88 3.84 -17.28
CA MET A 246 41.86 5.22 -16.81
C MET A 246 40.49 5.63 -16.25
N ALA A 247 39.39 5.24 -16.90
CA ALA A 247 38.04 5.50 -16.42
C ALA A 247 37.74 4.78 -15.09
N ARG A 248 38.14 3.51 -14.97
CA ARG A 248 38.05 2.70 -13.75
C ARG A 248 38.80 3.36 -12.59
N GLN A 249 40.06 3.75 -12.80
CA GLN A 249 40.89 4.38 -11.78
C GLN A 249 40.39 5.78 -11.41
N ASN A 250 39.93 6.59 -12.38
CA ASN A 250 39.36 7.92 -12.12
C ASN A 250 38.13 7.86 -11.22
N SER A 251 37.24 6.90 -11.48
CA SER A 251 36.03 6.67 -10.68
C SER A 251 36.35 6.19 -9.26
N ALA A 252 37.37 5.34 -9.12
CA ALA A 252 37.83 4.83 -7.82
C ALA A 252 38.59 5.88 -6.98
N ARG A 253 39.28 6.83 -7.63
CA ARG A 253 40.04 7.92 -6.97
C ARG A 253 39.14 9.00 -6.39
N ASN A 254 37.96 9.23 -6.97
CA ASN A 254 37.04 10.30 -6.56
C ASN A 254 35.68 9.77 -6.06
N PRO A 255 35.64 8.94 -5.02
CA PRO A 255 34.42 8.23 -4.61
C PRO A 255 33.25 9.14 -4.22
N LYS A 256 33.49 10.33 -3.66
CA LYS A 256 32.40 11.28 -3.36
C LYS A 256 31.79 11.89 -4.62
N ARG A 257 32.58 12.16 -5.66
CA ARG A 257 32.09 12.68 -6.93
C ARG A 257 31.28 11.60 -7.65
N THR A 258 31.83 10.40 -7.76
CA THR A 258 31.15 9.23 -8.35
C THR A 258 29.84 8.92 -7.63
N ALA A 259 29.81 8.97 -6.29
CA ALA A 259 28.58 8.77 -5.55
C ALA A 259 27.53 9.85 -5.83
N ARG A 260 27.89 11.14 -5.80
CA ARG A 260 26.95 12.24 -6.10
C ARG A 260 26.34 12.14 -7.49
N THR A 261 27.09 11.69 -8.49
CA THR A 261 26.57 11.49 -9.85
C THR A 261 25.72 10.22 -9.98
N ALA A 262 26.03 9.17 -9.22
CA ALA A 262 25.29 7.91 -9.26
C ALA A 262 24.01 7.91 -8.41
N SER A 263 23.95 8.68 -7.32
CA SER A 263 22.82 8.65 -6.39
C SER A 263 21.46 9.05 -7.00
N PRO A 264 21.35 10.07 -7.89
CA PRO A 264 20.09 10.34 -8.58
C PRO A 264 19.60 9.17 -9.43
N VAL A 265 20.52 8.50 -10.15
CA VAL A 265 20.20 7.31 -10.94
C VAL A 265 19.76 6.15 -10.04
N LEU A 266 20.46 5.95 -8.92
CA LEU A 266 20.09 4.93 -7.92
C LEU A 266 18.67 5.14 -7.43
N ILE A 267 18.31 6.38 -7.09
CA ILE A 267 16.97 6.72 -6.62
C ILE A 267 15.92 6.48 -7.72
N GLY A 268 16.18 6.94 -8.94
CA GLY A 268 15.27 6.75 -10.07
C GLY A 268 15.02 5.27 -10.37
N VAL A 269 16.08 4.47 -10.44
CA VAL A 269 15.98 3.02 -10.67
C VAL A 269 15.25 2.34 -9.51
N ALA A 270 15.59 2.66 -8.26
CA ALA A 270 14.94 2.07 -7.10
C ALA A 270 13.43 2.37 -7.06
N LEU A 271 13.02 3.59 -7.42
CA LEU A 271 11.61 3.97 -7.49
C LEU A 271 10.88 3.22 -8.62
N VAL A 272 11.46 3.16 -9.82
CA VAL A 272 10.87 2.42 -10.95
C VAL A 272 10.75 0.93 -10.62
N THR A 273 11.78 0.33 -10.02
CA THR A 273 11.75 -1.07 -9.57
C THR A 273 10.70 -1.30 -8.49
N ALA A 274 10.55 -0.39 -7.53
CA ALA A 274 9.53 -0.52 -6.47
C ALA A 274 8.11 -0.45 -7.04
N VAL A 275 7.85 0.49 -7.96
CA VAL A 275 6.55 0.60 -8.65
C VAL A 275 6.28 -0.62 -9.53
N ALA A 276 7.29 -1.10 -10.27
CA ALA A 276 7.16 -2.30 -11.10
C ALA A 276 6.91 -3.55 -10.25
N ALA A 277 7.59 -3.70 -9.11
CA ALA A 277 7.40 -4.80 -8.20
C ALA A 277 5.99 -4.78 -7.56
N LEU A 278 5.50 -3.60 -7.17
CA LEU A 278 4.13 -3.44 -6.69
C LEU A 278 3.11 -3.81 -7.78
N ALA A 279 3.29 -3.30 -9.00
CA ALA A 279 2.40 -3.61 -10.12
C ALA A 279 2.41 -5.11 -10.46
N ALA A 280 3.60 -5.73 -10.47
CA ALA A 280 3.74 -7.17 -10.64
C ALA A 280 3.04 -7.94 -9.52
N SER A 281 3.20 -7.52 -8.26
CA SER A 281 2.57 -8.18 -7.10
C SER A 281 1.04 -8.09 -7.14
N ILE A 282 0.49 -6.92 -7.47
CA ILE A 282 -0.95 -6.73 -7.65
C ILE A 282 -1.45 -7.61 -8.79
N ARG A 283 -0.71 -7.67 -9.91
CA ARG A 283 -1.09 -8.52 -11.04
C ARG A 283 -1.08 -9.99 -10.65
N THR A 284 -0.04 -10.48 -9.98
CA THR A 284 0.03 -11.86 -9.51
C THR A 284 -1.14 -12.16 -8.56
N GLN A 285 -1.43 -11.27 -7.60
CA GLN A 285 -2.56 -11.45 -6.70
C GLN A 285 -3.92 -11.52 -7.43
N ILE A 286 -4.12 -10.70 -8.46
CA ILE A 286 -5.32 -10.76 -9.31
C ILE A 286 -5.34 -12.09 -10.08
N ASP A 287 -4.23 -12.46 -10.72
CA ASP A 287 -4.13 -13.68 -11.52
C ASP A 287 -4.39 -14.93 -10.66
N ASP A 288 -3.89 -14.97 -9.42
CA ASP A 288 -4.10 -16.08 -8.46
C ASP A 288 -5.60 -16.21 -8.11
N VAL A 289 -6.27 -15.10 -7.78
CA VAL A 289 -7.71 -15.10 -7.45
C VAL A 289 -8.57 -15.56 -8.63
N PHE A 290 -8.30 -15.07 -9.84
CA PHE A 290 -9.12 -15.39 -11.02
C PHE A 290 -8.79 -16.72 -11.68
N THR A 291 -7.57 -17.24 -11.55
CA THR A 291 -7.16 -18.50 -12.20
C THR A 291 -7.33 -19.68 -11.26
N GLU A 292 -7.03 -19.51 -9.96
CA GLU A 292 -7.05 -20.61 -8.99
C GLU A 292 -8.39 -20.68 -8.26
N GLN A 293 -8.93 -19.56 -7.76
CA GLN A 293 -10.14 -19.57 -6.92
C GLN A 293 -11.45 -19.46 -7.70
N PHE A 294 -11.50 -18.67 -8.78
CA PHE A 294 -12.71 -18.50 -9.57
C PHE A 294 -12.74 -19.46 -10.77
N LYS A 295 -13.71 -20.38 -10.81
CA LYS A 295 -13.91 -21.34 -11.92
C LYS A 295 -15.19 -21.10 -12.73
N GLY A 296 -16.01 -20.13 -12.33
CA GLY A 296 -17.22 -19.76 -13.06
C GLY A 296 -16.94 -18.97 -14.35
N ASP A 297 -17.89 -19.00 -15.27
CA ASP A 297 -17.85 -18.26 -16.53
C ASP A 297 -18.48 -16.87 -16.41
N TYR A 298 -19.52 -16.73 -15.57
CA TYR A 298 -20.24 -15.47 -15.35
C TYR A 298 -20.43 -15.16 -13.88
N ALA A 299 -20.61 -13.87 -13.60
CA ALA A 299 -21.00 -13.36 -12.30
C ALA A 299 -22.15 -12.36 -12.48
N ILE A 300 -23.23 -12.55 -11.72
CA ILE A 300 -24.29 -11.57 -11.55
C ILE A 300 -23.99 -10.84 -10.26
N ASN A 301 -23.89 -9.52 -10.34
CA ASN A 301 -23.62 -8.65 -9.20
C ASN A 301 -24.69 -7.58 -9.10
N SER A 302 -24.98 -7.14 -7.88
CA SER A 302 -25.85 -6.00 -7.65
C SER A 302 -25.08 -4.68 -7.73
N ASN A 303 -25.68 -3.67 -8.37
CA ASN A 303 -25.16 -2.30 -8.35
C ASN A 303 -25.37 -1.59 -6.99
N ALA A 304 -25.87 -2.29 -5.98
CA ALA A 304 -26.18 -1.75 -4.65
C ALA A 304 -24.95 -1.39 -3.78
N ARG A 305 -23.72 -1.56 -4.29
CA ARG A 305 -22.47 -1.09 -3.64
C ARG A 305 -22.32 -1.53 -2.18
N GLY A 306 -22.75 -2.75 -1.84
CA GLY A 306 -22.68 -3.30 -0.48
C GLY A 306 -23.81 -2.88 0.46
N PHE A 307 -24.75 -2.03 0.03
CA PHE A 307 -25.94 -1.63 0.81
C PHE A 307 -27.20 -2.42 0.40
N GLY A 308 -26.98 -3.68 0.04
CA GLY A 308 -27.97 -4.60 -0.48
C GLY A 308 -27.26 -5.68 -1.30
N GLY A 309 -27.93 -6.79 -1.52
CA GLY A 309 -27.41 -7.87 -2.35
C GLY A 309 -28.52 -8.56 -3.12
N LEU A 310 -28.16 -9.65 -3.76
CA LEU A 310 -29.06 -10.51 -4.49
C LEU A 310 -29.81 -11.40 -3.51
N SER A 311 -31.06 -11.72 -3.82
CA SER A 311 -31.80 -12.70 -3.04
C SER A 311 -31.03 -14.02 -3.05
N PRO A 312 -30.83 -14.69 -1.91
CA PRO A 312 -30.17 -16.00 -1.89
C PRO A 312 -30.89 -17.05 -2.76
N SER A 313 -32.20 -16.89 -2.99
CA SER A 313 -32.97 -17.76 -3.90
C SER A 313 -32.59 -17.60 -5.37
N LEU A 314 -31.97 -16.49 -5.77
CA LEU A 314 -31.63 -16.21 -7.17
C LEU A 314 -30.68 -17.27 -7.74
N ALA A 315 -29.72 -17.74 -6.93
CA ALA A 315 -28.83 -18.82 -7.35
C ALA A 315 -29.60 -20.12 -7.62
N ASP A 316 -30.62 -20.43 -6.82
CA ASP A 316 -31.45 -21.61 -6.99
C ASP A 316 -32.34 -21.49 -8.25
N ASP A 317 -32.87 -20.30 -8.52
CA ASP A 317 -33.64 -20.01 -9.74
C ASP A 317 -32.78 -20.10 -11.01
N ILE A 318 -31.53 -19.63 -10.95
CA ILE A 318 -30.59 -19.70 -12.08
C ILE A 318 -30.15 -21.14 -12.36
N ASN A 319 -29.98 -21.96 -11.31
CA ASN A 319 -29.69 -23.39 -11.48
C ASN A 319 -30.80 -24.14 -12.24
N ALA A 320 -32.03 -23.63 -12.25
CA ALA A 320 -33.13 -24.24 -12.99
C ALA A 320 -33.17 -23.84 -14.48
N LEU A 321 -32.29 -22.93 -14.94
CA LEU A 321 -32.27 -22.45 -16.32
C LEU A 321 -31.55 -23.44 -17.26
N PRO A 322 -32.02 -23.59 -18.50
CA PRO A 322 -31.35 -24.44 -19.48
C PRO A 322 -29.99 -23.86 -19.87
N GLY A 323 -28.95 -24.70 -19.92
CA GLY A 323 -27.58 -24.32 -20.28
C GLY A 323 -26.73 -23.81 -19.13
N VAL A 324 -27.25 -23.77 -17.90
CA VAL A 324 -26.48 -23.51 -16.68
C VAL A 324 -26.05 -24.84 -16.07
N ALA A 325 -24.74 -25.06 -15.92
CA ALA A 325 -24.24 -26.27 -15.29
C ALA A 325 -24.32 -26.18 -13.76
N ARG A 326 -23.98 -25.00 -13.21
CA ARG A 326 -24.01 -24.73 -11.77
C ARG A 326 -24.03 -23.23 -11.51
N ALA A 327 -24.77 -22.82 -10.50
CA ALA A 327 -24.80 -21.48 -9.96
C ALA A 327 -24.71 -21.52 -8.43
N THR A 328 -23.87 -20.67 -7.85
CA THR A 328 -23.74 -20.52 -6.40
C THR A 328 -23.79 -19.06 -6.01
N GLY A 329 -24.56 -18.76 -4.98
CA GLY A 329 -24.49 -17.49 -4.29
C GLY A 329 -23.32 -17.47 -3.32
N ILE A 330 -22.63 -16.34 -3.24
CA ILE A 330 -21.71 -16.06 -2.13
C ILE A 330 -22.24 -14.83 -1.41
N GLY A 331 -22.40 -14.95 -0.09
CA GLY A 331 -22.92 -13.90 0.77
C GLY A 331 -21.99 -13.59 1.93
N PHE A 332 -22.36 -12.57 2.70
CA PHE A 332 -21.68 -12.21 3.94
C PHE A 332 -22.68 -12.15 5.09
N LEU A 333 -22.25 -12.68 6.23
CA LEU A 333 -22.99 -12.63 7.47
C LEU A 333 -22.12 -11.93 8.52
N THR A 334 -22.60 -10.80 9.03
CA THR A 334 -21.94 -10.10 10.14
C THR A 334 -22.37 -10.74 11.46
N VAL A 335 -21.40 -11.16 12.26
CA VAL A 335 -21.58 -11.86 13.53
C VAL A 335 -20.65 -11.31 14.60
N LYS A 336 -20.88 -11.70 15.85
CA LYS A 336 -19.95 -11.48 16.96
C LYS A 336 -19.21 -12.77 17.28
N ILE A 337 -17.88 -12.73 17.28
CA ILE A 337 -17.01 -13.81 17.79
C ILE A 337 -16.08 -13.17 18.82
N ASP A 338 -16.00 -13.73 20.02
CA ASP A 338 -15.20 -13.19 21.15
C ASP A 338 -15.42 -11.70 21.41
N ASP A 339 -16.69 -11.29 21.41
CA ASP A 339 -17.14 -9.90 21.58
C ASP A 339 -16.66 -8.90 20.51
N LYS A 340 -16.10 -9.37 19.39
CA LYS A 340 -15.72 -8.54 18.24
C LYS A 340 -16.61 -8.82 17.05
N GLY A 341 -17.00 -7.77 16.33
CA GLY A 341 -17.66 -7.89 15.03
C GLY A 341 -16.73 -8.60 14.04
N GLN A 342 -17.22 -9.64 13.39
CA GLN A 342 -16.53 -10.43 12.38
C GLN A 342 -17.49 -10.67 11.20
N ASN A 343 -16.93 -10.84 10.01
CA ASN A 343 -17.69 -11.23 8.83
C ASN A 343 -17.41 -12.71 8.53
N LEU A 344 -18.47 -13.47 8.37
CA LEU A 344 -18.47 -14.84 7.85
C LEU A 344 -18.87 -14.79 6.39
N THR A 345 -18.17 -15.55 5.55
CA THR A 345 -18.60 -15.77 4.17
C THR A 345 -19.61 -16.93 4.15
N THR A 346 -20.74 -16.75 3.49
CA THR A 346 -21.75 -17.80 3.34
C THR A 346 -21.67 -18.42 1.96
N ILE A 347 -21.58 -19.74 1.88
CA ILE A 347 -21.59 -20.49 0.62
C ILE A 347 -22.62 -21.62 0.67
N ASN A 348 -23.06 -22.08 -0.50
CA ASN A 348 -23.87 -23.29 -0.61
C ASN A 348 -22.97 -24.51 -0.90
N PRO A 349 -22.76 -25.43 0.06
CA PRO A 349 -21.87 -26.58 -0.13
C PRO A 349 -22.27 -27.50 -1.29
N ALA A 350 -23.56 -27.52 -1.67
CA ALA A 350 -24.04 -28.37 -2.76
C ALA A 350 -23.70 -27.83 -4.15
N THR A 351 -23.49 -26.51 -4.30
CA THR A 351 -23.31 -25.88 -5.61
C THR A 351 -21.99 -25.11 -5.77
N VAL A 352 -21.26 -24.90 -4.68
CA VAL A 352 -19.99 -24.16 -4.68
C VAL A 352 -18.88 -24.88 -5.44
N GLU A 353 -18.82 -26.22 -5.35
CA GLU A 353 -17.80 -27.02 -6.00
C GLU A 353 -17.86 -26.82 -7.51
N GLY A 354 -16.71 -26.60 -8.16
CA GLY A 354 -16.62 -26.37 -9.60
C GLY A 354 -16.97 -24.94 -10.06
N VAL A 355 -17.45 -24.06 -9.16
CA VAL A 355 -17.64 -22.62 -9.44
C VAL A 355 -16.65 -21.77 -8.66
N LEU A 356 -16.43 -22.12 -7.39
CA LEU A 356 -15.44 -21.51 -6.51
C LEU A 356 -14.56 -22.60 -5.90
N ASP A 357 -13.25 -22.41 -5.93
CA ASP A 357 -12.29 -23.26 -5.26
C ASP A 357 -11.60 -22.49 -4.14
N ILE A 358 -11.87 -22.87 -2.89
CA ILE A 358 -11.22 -22.26 -1.72
C ILE A 358 -9.93 -23.00 -1.32
N GLY A 359 -9.55 -24.06 -2.04
CA GLY A 359 -8.34 -24.83 -1.72
C GLY A 359 -8.48 -25.56 -0.38
N LEU A 360 -9.53 -26.38 -0.23
CA LEU A 360 -9.74 -27.21 0.96
C LEU A 360 -8.56 -28.17 1.16
N THR A 361 -7.83 -28.00 2.27
CA THR A 361 -6.71 -28.86 2.66
C THR A 361 -7.16 -30.02 3.56
N SER A 362 -8.30 -29.85 4.24
CA SER A 362 -8.90 -30.87 5.09
C SER A 362 -10.43 -30.72 5.13
N GLY A 363 -11.12 -31.86 5.15
CA GLY A 363 -12.57 -31.92 5.00
C GLY A 363 -13.02 -31.89 3.53
N THR A 364 -14.32 -32.00 3.31
CA THR A 364 -14.99 -31.88 2.02
C THR A 364 -16.07 -30.81 2.11
N TYR A 365 -16.47 -30.19 1.00
CA TYR A 365 -17.54 -29.17 1.04
C TYR A 365 -18.84 -29.70 1.68
N ALA A 366 -19.12 -31.00 1.58
CA ALA A 366 -20.28 -31.65 2.21
C ALA A 366 -20.24 -31.61 3.75
N ASP A 367 -19.07 -31.47 4.36
CA ASP A 367 -18.92 -31.35 5.81
C ASP A 367 -19.36 -29.97 6.33
N LEU A 368 -19.60 -29.00 5.43
CA LEU A 368 -20.12 -27.68 5.76
C LEU A 368 -21.65 -27.72 5.97
N THR A 369 -22.05 -28.11 7.16
CA THR A 369 -23.43 -28.12 7.66
C THR A 369 -23.76 -26.84 8.46
N PRO A 370 -25.04 -26.60 8.80
CA PRO A 370 -25.45 -25.44 9.62
C PRO A 370 -24.80 -25.36 11.01
N ASP A 371 -24.21 -26.45 11.52
CA ASP A 371 -23.58 -26.50 12.84
C ASP A 371 -22.03 -26.56 12.77
N THR A 372 -21.48 -26.31 11.58
CA THR A 372 -20.04 -26.37 11.31
C THR A 372 -19.53 -25.10 10.64
N ILE A 373 -18.22 -24.90 10.73
CA ILE A 373 -17.50 -23.74 10.18
C ILE A 373 -16.21 -24.20 9.53
N PHE A 374 -15.86 -23.59 8.40
CA PHE A 374 -14.54 -23.72 7.80
C PHE A 374 -13.71 -22.50 8.15
N VAL A 375 -12.41 -22.72 8.34
CA VAL A 375 -11.46 -21.67 8.74
C VAL A 375 -10.26 -21.63 7.81
N SER A 376 -9.67 -20.46 7.62
CA SER A 376 -8.47 -20.35 6.80
C SER A 376 -7.24 -20.96 7.48
N GLN A 377 -6.29 -21.44 6.69
CA GLN A 377 -4.99 -21.94 7.15
C GLN A 377 -4.26 -20.89 8.00
N LYS A 378 -4.34 -19.61 7.61
CA LYS A 378 -3.77 -18.48 8.37
C LYS A 378 -4.41 -18.32 9.75
N TYR A 379 -5.69 -18.63 9.91
CA TYR A 379 -6.32 -18.61 11.24
C TYR A 379 -5.78 -19.72 12.12
N VAL A 380 -5.65 -20.93 11.58
CA VAL A 380 -5.11 -22.09 12.30
C VAL A 380 -3.69 -21.81 12.80
N GLU A 381 -2.83 -21.22 11.96
CA GLU A 381 -1.45 -20.87 12.33
C GLU A 381 -1.40 -19.79 13.42
N ASN A 382 -2.25 -18.76 13.35
CA ASN A 382 -2.25 -17.66 14.30
C ASN A 382 -2.90 -17.99 15.65
N ASN A 383 -3.90 -18.88 15.64
CA ASN A 383 -4.71 -19.20 16.82
C ASN A 383 -4.42 -20.58 17.40
N SER A 384 -3.53 -21.37 16.77
CA SER A 384 -3.25 -22.77 17.13
C SER A 384 -4.52 -23.65 17.18
N ALA A 385 -5.53 -23.29 16.40
CA ALA A 385 -6.81 -23.99 16.34
C ALA A 385 -6.68 -25.32 15.58
N LYS A 386 -7.54 -26.28 15.89
CA LYS A 386 -7.54 -27.60 15.25
C LYS A 386 -8.92 -27.95 14.71
N LEU A 387 -8.93 -28.91 13.78
CA LEU A 387 -10.16 -29.52 13.29
C LEU A 387 -10.89 -30.18 14.47
N GLY A 388 -12.18 -29.89 14.61
CA GLY A 388 -13.00 -30.31 15.76
C GLY A 388 -13.10 -29.28 16.90
N ASP A 389 -12.29 -28.21 16.91
CA ASP A 389 -12.48 -27.13 17.89
C ASP A 389 -13.80 -26.40 17.65
N THR A 390 -14.36 -25.81 18.70
CA THR A 390 -15.67 -25.13 18.64
C THR A 390 -15.51 -23.62 18.73
N ILE A 391 -16.20 -22.89 17.86
CA ILE A 391 -16.23 -21.43 17.82
C ILE A 391 -17.66 -20.99 18.19
N SER A 392 -17.77 -20.17 19.23
CA SER A 392 -19.05 -19.57 19.63
C SER A 392 -19.34 -18.33 18.78
N VAL A 393 -20.34 -18.43 17.92
CA VAL A 393 -20.78 -17.35 17.02
C VAL A 393 -22.09 -16.77 17.54
N THR A 394 -22.13 -15.46 17.77
CA THR A 394 -23.37 -14.75 18.09
C THR A 394 -23.92 -14.09 16.83
N LEU A 395 -25.11 -14.51 16.42
CA LEU A 395 -25.83 -13.95 15.27
C LEU A 395 -26.44 -12.57 15.61
N ALA A 396 -26.86 -11.84 14.58
CA ALA A 396 -27.44 -10.50 14.74
C ALA A 396 -28.77 -10.49 15.52
N ASP A 397 -29.48 -11.61 15.56
CA ASP A 397 -30.68 -11.82 16.39
C ASP A 397 -30.36 -12.19 17.86
N ALA A 398 -29.08 -12.09 18.24
CA ALA A 398 -28.52 -12.45 19.54
C ALA A 398 -28.54 -13.94 19.89
N GLN A 399 -28.89 -14.83 18.95
CA GLN A 399 -28.71 -16.26 19.16
C GLN A 399 -27.24 -16.64 19.14
N VAL A 400 -26.83 -17.48 20.09
CA VAL A 400 -25.48 -18.04 20.17
C VAL A 400 -25.50 -19.43 19.55
N ARG A 401 -24.68 -19.64 18.53
CA ARG A 401 -24.48 -20.93 17.86
C ARG A 401 -23.04 -21.37 18.06
N ASN A 402 -22.85 -22.60 18.54
CA ASN A 402 -21.53 -23.20 18.67
C ASN A 402 -21.25 -23.99 17.40
N LEU A 403 -20.33 -23.49 16.58
CA LEU A 403 -19.96 -24.11 15.31
C LEU A 403 -18.66 -24.90 15.45
N THR A 404 -18.63 -26.13 14.96
CA THR A 404 -17.44 -26.98 15.00
C THR A 404 -16.59 -26.78 13.75
N ILE A 405 -15.27 -26.66 13.91
CA ILE A 405 -14.35 -26.53 12.77
C ILE A 405 -14.31 -27.87 12.02
N ALA A 406 -14.93 -27.93 10.85
CA ALA A 406 -15.05 -29.15 10.04
C ALA A 406 -14.09 -29.20 8.85
N GLY A 407 -13.47 -28.06 8.50
CA GLY A 407 -12.56 -27.98 7.37
C GLY A 407 -11.61 -26.79 7.46
N ILE A 408 -10.47 -26.95 6.82
CA ILE A 408 -9.42 -25.93 6.71
C ILE A 408 -9.15 -25.69 5.23
N TYR A 409 -8.99 -24.43 4.84
CA TYR A 409 -8.75 -24.04 3.46
C TYR A 409 -7.59 -23.05 3.32
N GLU A 410 -6.92 -23.07 2.18
CA GLU A 410 -5.73 -22.26 1.92
C GLU A 410 -6.08 -20.85 1.43
N PHE A 411 -7.09 -20.74 0.55
CA PHE A 411 -7.39 -19.52 -0.17
C PHE A 411 -8.43 -18.66 0.56
N ASP A 412 -7.98 -17.60 1.24
CA ASP A 412 -8.83 -16.70 2.03
C ASP A 412 -9.13 -15.35 1.36
N ASP A 413 -8.68 -15.12 0.13
CA ASP A 413 -8.90 -13.84 -0.58
C ASP A 413 -10.38 -13.59 -0.89
N LEU A 414 -11.11 -14.61 -1.38
CA LEU A 414 -12.56 -14.55 -1.60
C LEU A 414 -13.38 -15.11 -0.43
N ALA A 415 -12.92 -16.22 0.15
CA ALA A 415 -13.64 -16.92 1.21
C ALA A 415 -13.53 -16.22 2.59
N GLY A 416 -12.62 -15.25 2.73
CA GLY A 416 -12.37 -14.57 4.00
C GLY A 416 -11.79 -15.50 5.05
N LYS A 417 -11.80 -15.06 6.32
CA LYS A 417 -11.23 -15.81 7.44
C LYS A 417 -12.07 -17.03 7.86
N TYR A 418 -13.37 -16.91 7.71
CA TYR A 418 -14.34 -17.88 8.18
C TYR A 418 -15.42 -18.09 7.11
N THR A 419 -15.74 -19.35 6.82
CA THR A 419 -16.76 -19.73 5.85
C THR A 419 -17.80 -20.63 6.50
N VAL A 420 -19.08 -20.36 6.28
CA VAL A 420 -20.21 -21.11 6.85
C VAL A 420 -21.23 -21.48 5.76
N SER A 421 -22.07 -22.47 6.04
CA SER A 421 -23.19 -22.79 5.16
C SER A 421 -24.21 -21.65 5.15
N ARG A 422 -24.75 -21.35 3.96
CA ARG A 422 -25.91 -20.47 3.78
C ARG A 422 -27.09 -20.86 4.69
N ASP A 423 -27.25 -22.14 4.98
CA ASP A 423 -28.36 -22.66 5.78
C ASP A 423 -28.23 -22.37 7.30
N LEU A 424 -27.09 -21.84 7.76
CA LEU A 424 -26.87 -21.45 9.17
C LEU A 424 -27.99 -20.55 9.72
N VAL A 425 -28.49 -19.65 8.87
CA VAL A 425 -29.47 -18.61 9.21
C VAL A 425 -30.90 -18.93 8.76
N LYS A 426 -31.15 -20.10 8.17
CA LYS A 426 -32.45 -20.44 7.55
C LYS A 426 -33.63 -20.34 8.53
N ASP A 427 -33.40 -20.68 9.80
CA ASP A 427 -34.40 -20.62 10.87
C ASP A 427 -34.25 -19.37 11.76
N SER A 428 -33.45 -18.39 11.34
CA SER A 428 -33.22 -17.14 12.06
C SER A 428 -34.01 -15.99 11.46
N THR A 429 -34.17 -14.90 12.21
CA THR A 429 -34.74 -13.65 11.68
C THR A 429 -33.69 -12.78 10.97
N VAL A 430 -32.47 -13.28 10.77
CA VAL A 430 -31.38 -12.52 10.15
C VAL A 430 -31.59 -12.47 8.65
N ILE A 431 -31.71 -11.25 8.12
CA ILE A 431 -31.79 -11.03 6.68
C ILE A 431 -30.41 -11.25 6.09
N THR A 432 -30.31 -12.13 5.10
CA THR A 432 -29.08 -12.38 4.33
C THR A 432 -29.26 -12.06 2.87
N PHE A 433 -28.16 -11.71 2.23
CA PHE A 433 -28.09 -11.41 0.82
C PHE A 433 -26.77 -11.94 0.26
N ASP A 434 -26.81 -12.37 -1.00
CA ASP A 434 -25.60 -12.73 -1.72
C ASP A 434 -25.01 -11.47 -2.35
N PHE A 435 -23.70 -11.27 -2.22
CA PHE A 435 -23.05 -10.13 -2.86
C PHE A 435 -22.88 -10.38 -4.37
N GLY A 436 -22.80 -11.64 -4.77
CA GLY A 436 -22.75 -12.07 -6.16
C GLY A 436 -23.25 -13.50 -6.32
N VAL A 437 -23.85 -13.78 -7.49
CA VAL A 437 -24.16 -15.14 -7.93
C VAL A 437 -23.22 -15.50 -9.06
N TYR A 438 -22.46 -16.57 -8.85
CA TYR A 438 -21.42 -17.03 -9.76
C TYR A 438 -21.88 -18.28 -10.48
N ILE A 439 -21.60 -18.35 -11.78
CA ILE A 439 -22.27 -19.27 -12.70
C ILE A 439 -21.25 -19.93 -13.60
N ALA A 440 -21.29 -21.25 -13.68
CA ALA A 440 -20.64 -22.06 -14.70
C ALA A 440 -21.69 -22.55 -15.71
N ILE A 441 -21.42 -22.38 -17.00
CA ILE A 441 -22.32 -22.83 -18.08
C ILE A 441 -21.99 -24.25 -18.54
N GLU A 442 -22.97 -24.91 -19.14
CA GLU A 442 -22.74 -26.24 -19.73
C GLU A 442 -21.77 -26.16 -20.92
N PRO A 443 -20.89 -27.16 -21.10
CA PRO A 443 -20.01 -27.21 -22.26
C PRO A 443 -20.79 -27.17 -23.57
N GLY A 444 -20.48 -26.19 -24.44
CA GLY A 444 -21.11 -26.04 -25.76
C GLY A 444 -22.17 -24.95 -25.86
N VAL A 445 -22.53 -24.27 -24.76
CA VAL A 445 -23.39 -23.07 -24.80
C VAL A 445 -22.57 -21.87 -25.29
N SER A 446 -23.13 -21.10 -26.24
CA SER A 446 -22.48 -19.89 -26.75
C SER A 446 -22.61 -18.70 -25.77
N ASP A 447 -21.59 -17.84 -25.69
CA ASP A 447 -21.57 -16.67 -24.79
C ASP A 447 -22.78 -15.73 -25.02
N ALA A 448 -23.17 -15.53 -26.27
CA ALA A 448 -24.35 -14.72 -26.61
C ALA A 448 -25.64 -15.33 -26.04
N SER A 449 -25.84 -16.64 -26.20
CA SER A 449 -27.02 -17.34 -25.68
C SER A 449 -27.06 -17.36 -24.16
N ALA A 450 -25.92 -17.62 -23.51
CA ALA A 450 -25.81 -17.61 -22.06
C ALA A 450 -26.17 -16.22 -21.49
N ARG A 451 -25.60 -15.15 -22.05
CA ARG A 451 -25.91 -13.78 -21.63
C ARG A 451 -27.38 -13.42 -21.79
N THR A 452 -28.01 -13.80 -22.90
CA THR A 452 -29.45 -13.52 -23.11
C THR A 452 -30.32 -14.25 -22.09
N THR A 453 -30.06 -15.54 -21.83
CA THR A 453 -30.80 -16.32 -20.83
C THR A 453 -30.62 -15.76 -19.42
N LEU A 454 -29.38 -15.42 -19.04
CA LEU A 454 -29.08 -14.85 -17.72
C LEU A 454 -29.68 -13.46 -17.55
N GLN A 455 -29.61 -12.59 -18.57
CA GLN A 455 -30.22 -11.26 -18.52
C GLN A 455 -31.73 -11.34 -18.34
N ALA A 456 -32.41 -12.24 -19.08
CA ALA A 456 -33.85 -12.43 -18.96
C ALA A 456 -34.27 -12.96 -17.57
N ALA A 457 -33.39 -13.66 -16.87
CA ALA A 457 -33.64 -14.12 -15.50
C ALA A 457 -33.47 -13.00 -14.47
N VAL A 458 -32.54 -12.06 -14.70
CA VAL A 458 -32.30 -10.90 -13.82
C VAL A 458 -33.35 -9.80 -14.01
N ASP A 459 -33.91 -9.66 -15.21
CA ASP A 459 -34.92 -8.64 -15.52
C ASP A 459 -36.33 -8.96 -14.99
N LYS A 460 -36.54 -10.16 -14.45
CA LYS A 460 -37.78 -10.58 -13.78
C LYS A 460 -37.78 -10.18 -12.31
#